data_AF-J4VQ04-F1
#
_entry.id   AF-J4VQ04-F1
#
_cell.length_a   1.000
_cell.length_b   1.000
_cell.length_c   1.000
_cell.angle_alpha   90.00
_cell.angle_beta   90.00
_cell.angle_gamma   90.00
#
_symmetry.space_group_name_H-M   'P 1'
#
loop_
_entity.id
_entity.type
_entity.pdbx_description
1 polymer ?
#
loop_
_entity_poly.entity_id
_entity_poly.type
_entity_poly.pdbx_seq_one_letter_code
_entity_poly.pdbx_strand_id
1 'polypeptide(L)'
;MNAPSSVSQLESIITNLETCVAALHNTPFTHARDGPGDLTVLGTRVANVGTAIQKKAGSYRPPCRPEVWEASKNLRTQTQSAIEALIRDQALKQSSGFRRNIVLIFAGPRFSNFDSAQMKARKMATRIRCERLRQLEPDQLVVWALSYKSTSWAVGSMGTEMFDCLTEAVHFNAPRWPTAVGEVLYKLQETELRQSVEYSEFLRGEMRQKLRHKGRINNVKSSVDCRQ
;
A
#
# COMPACT_ATOMS: atom_id res chain seq x y z
N MET A 1 10.99 -25.89 26.41
CA MET A 1 10.04 -26.22 25.33
C MET A 1 9.94 -25.00 24.43
N ASN A 2 10.50 -25.06 23.22
CA ASN A 2 10.45 -23.96 22.27
C ASN A 2 9.10 -24.00 21.55
N ALA A 3 8.37 -22.88 21.55
CA ALA A 3 7.14 -22.76 20.79
C ALA A 3 7.43 -23.06 19.30
N PRO A 4 6.56 -23.81 18.60
CA PRO A 4 6.74 -24.07 17.18
C PRO A 4 6.81 -22.73 16.43
N SER A 5 7.75 -22.62 15.50
CA SER A 5 7.87 -21.43 14.65
C SER A 5 6.58 -21.25 13.85
N SER A 6 6.21 -20.01 13.54
CA SER A 6 5.00 -19.74 12.73
C SER A 6 5.02 -20.46 11.38
N VAL A 7 6.21 -20.75 10.83
CA VAL A 7 6.38 -21.54 9.60
C VAL A 7 5.98 -23.00 9.81
N SER A 8 6.47 -23.66 10.86
CA SER A 8 6.11 -25.06 11.16
C SER A 8 4.61 -25.24 11.45
N GLN A 9 3.95 -24.23 12.03
CA GLN A 9 2.51 -24.22 12.20
C GLN A 9 1.76 -24.13 10.87
N LEU A 10 2.23 -23.26 9.95
CA LEU A 10 1.65 -23.13 8.61
C LEU A 10 1.81 -24.43 7.79
N GLU A 11 2.98 -25.08 7.88
CA GLU A 11 3.22 -26.38 7.23
C GLU A 11 2.20 -27.44 7.70
N SER A 12 2.01 -27.56 9.02
CA SER A 12 1.03 -28.50 9.57
C SER A 12 -0.40 -28.19 9.12
N ILE A 13 -0.78 -26.91 9.08
CA ILE A 13 -2.11 -26.49 8.58
C ILE A 13 -2.28 -26.87 7.11
N ILE A 14 -1.26 -26.65 6.27
CA ILE A 14 -1.31 -26.98 4.84
C ILE A 14 -1.48 -28.49 4.65
N THR A 15 -0.70 -29.31 5.36
CA THR A 15 -0.83 -30.78 5.28
C THR A 15 -2.21 -31.26 5.72
N ASN A 16 -2.79 -30.65 6.75
CA ASN A 16 -4.16 -30.94 7.18
C ASN A 16 -5.18 -30.55 6.11
N LEU A 17 -5.03 -29.37 5.49
CA LEU A 17 -5.90 -28.93 4.40
C LEU A 17 -5.81 -29.86 3.17
N GLU A 18 -4.61 -30.28 2.78
CA GLU A 18 -4.38 -31.23 1.69
C GLU A 18 -5.09 -32.57 1.97
N THR A 19 -5.01 -33.06 3.21
CA THR A 19 -5.70 -34.27 3.66
C THR A 19 -7.23 -34.11 3.59
N CYS A 20 -7.76 -32.96 4.02
CA CYS A 20 -9.19 -32.65 3.93
C CYS A 20 -9.67 -32.59 2.47
N VAL A 21 -8.91 -31.95 1.57
CA VAL A 21 -9.24 -31.87 0.14
C VAL A 21 -9.27 -33.28 -0.48
N ALA A 22 -8.31 -34.13 -0.15
CA ALA A 22 -8.31 -35.52 -0.60
C ALA A 22 -9.54 -36.30 -0.10
N ALA A 23 -9.98 -36.08 1.13
CA ALA A 23 -11.19 -36.71 1.67
C ALA A 23 -12.47 -36.21 0.96
N LEU A 24 -12.56 -34.91 0.65
CA LEU A 24 -13.68 -34.31 -0.09
C LEU A 24 -13.83 -34.87 -1.51
N HIS A 25 -12.72 -35.16 -2.19
CA HIS A 25 -12.76 -35.79 -3.52
C HIS A 25 -13.33 -37.22 -3.51
N ASN A 26 -13.21 -37.92 -2.38
CA ASN A 26 -13.60 -39.32 -2.23
C ASN A 26 -14.98 -39.52 -1.60
N THR A 27 -15.66 -38.44 -1.19
CA THR A 27 -16.98 -38.50 -0.57
C THR A 27 -18.07 -37.97 -1.51
N PRO A 28 -19.07 -38.79 -1.89
CA PRO A 28 -20.25 -38.29 -2.61
C PRO A 28 -20.98 -37.27 -1.73
N PHE A 29 -21.40 -36.14 -2.31
CA PHE A 29 -22.21 -35.15 -1.61
C PHE A 29 -23.62 -35.70 -1.36
N THR A 30 -23.82 -36.42 -0.25
CA THR A 30 -25.10 -37.09 0.04
C THR A 30 -26.05 -36.27 0.92
N HIS A 31 -25.60 -35.19 1.57
CA HIS A 31 -26.44 -34.42 2.49
C HIS A 31 -26.36 -32.90 2.29
N ALA A 32 -27.54 -32.27 2.25
CA ALA A 32 -27.78 -30.84 2.06
C ALA A 32 -27.31 -29.93 3.22
N ARG A 33 -26.42 -30.41 4.09
CA ARG A 33 -25.94 -29.66 5.27
C ARG A 33 -24.55 -29.03 5.08
N ASP A 34 -23.80 -29.47 4.06
CA ASP A 34 -22.57 -28.84 3.57
C ASP A 34 -22.77 -28.53 2.08
N GLY A 35 -23.43 -27.39 1.80
CA GLY A 35 -23.78 -27.03 0.44
C GLY A 35 -22.54 -26.62 -0.39
N PRO A 36 -22.61 -26.65 -1.73
CA PRO A 36 -21.56 -26.09 -2.59
C PRO A 36 -21.17 -24.64 -2.24
N GLY A 37 -22.10 -23.88 -1.64
CA GLY A 37 -21.87 -22.53 -1.14
C GLY A 37 -20.89 -22.45 0.02
N ASP A 38 -20.95 -23.38 0.97
CA ASP A 38 -20.08 -23.37 2.16
C ASP A 38 -18.62 -23.69 1.79
N LEU A 39 -18.42 -24.64 0.89
CA LEU A 39 -17.11 -24.94 0.31
C LEU A 39 -16.56 -23.77 -0.52
N THR A 40 -17.42 -23.05 -1.23
CA THR A 40 -17.03 -21.85 -1.99
C THR A 40 -16.56 -20.72 -1.07
N VAL A 41 -17.29 -20.47 0.03
CA VAL A 41 -16.92 -19.48 1.05
C VAL A 41 -15.60 -19.88 1.72
N LEU A 42 -15.44 -21.15 2.10
CA LEU A 42 -14.21 -21.64 2.72
C LEU A 42 -13.02 -21.53 1.76
N GLY A 43 -13.17 -21.94 0.50
CA GLY A 43 -12.14 -21.82 -0.53
C GLY A 43 -11.71 -20.36 -0.74
N THR A 44 -12.67 -19.43 -0.76
CA THR A 44 -12.39 -17.98 -0.84
C THR A 44 -11.58 -17.50 0.36
N ARG A 45 -11.90 -17.95 1.57
CA ARG A 45 -11.13 -17.59 2.78
C ARG A 45 -9.71 -18.14 2.73
N VAL A 46 -9.52 -19.39 2.30
CA VAL A 46 -8.18 -20.00 2.15
C VAL A 46 -7.35 -19.22 1.11
N ALA A 47 -7.94 -18.88 -0.04
CA ALA A 47 -7.28 -18.07 -1.07
C ALA A 47 -6.86 -16.68 -0.56
N ASN A 48 -7.72 -16.02 0.23
CA ASN A 48 -7.42 -14.72 0.85
C ASN A 48 -6.26 -14.80 1.85
N VAL A 49 -6.23 -15.85 2.68
CA VAL A 49 -5.12 -16.09 3.61
C VAL A 49 -3.82 -16.38 2.85
N GLY A 50 -3.87 -17.22 1.82
CA GLY A 50 -2.72 -17.48 0.95
C GLY A 50 -2.18 -16.20 0.31
N THR A 51 -3.07 -15.33 -0.18
CA THR A 51 -2.70 -14.01 -0.72
C THR A 51 -2.01 -13.13 0.33
N ALA A 52 -2.50 -13.10 1.57
CA ALA A 52 -1.88 -12.35 2.65
C ALA A 52 -0.46 -12.85 2.98
N ILE A 53 -0.26 -14.18 2.98
CA ILE A 53 1.05 -14.80 3.16
C ILE A 53 1.99 -14.42 2.01
N GLN A 54 1.53 -14.50 0.77
CA GLN A 54 2.33 -14.12 -0.40
C GLN A 54 2.72 -12.63 -0.38
N LYS A 55 1.81 -11.74 0.02
CA LYS A 55 2.12 -10.31 0.19
C LYS A 55 3.20 -10.11 1.23
N LYS A 56 3.09 -10.80 2.37
CA LYS A 56 4.10 -10.76 3.45
C LYS A 56 5.45 -11.31 3.02
N ALA A 57 5.46 -12.36 2.21
CA ALA A 57 6.67 -12.98 1.67
C ALA A 57 7.28 -12.18 0.50
N GLY A 58 6.59 -11.17 -0.03
CA GLY A 58 7.01 -10.42 -1.21
C GLY A 58 6.89 -11.21 -2.53
N SER A 59 6.22 -12.35 -2.52
CA SER A 59 6.02 -13.22 -3.69
C SER A 59 4.65 -13.04 -4.36
N TYR A 60 3.81 -12.14 -3.83
CA TYR A 60 2.49 -11.87 -4.40
C TYR A 60 2.56 -11.35 -5.83
N ARG A 61 1.72 -11.96 -6.69
CA ARG A 61 1.49 -11.54 -8.05
C ARG A 61 0.01 -11.16 -8.20
N PRO A 62 -0.31 -9.91 -8.55
CA PRO A 62 -1.67 -9.50 -8.87
C PRO A 62 -2.26 -10.34 -10.01
N PRO A 63 -3.59 -10.52 -10.05
CA PRO A 63 -4.33 -11.05 -11.20
C PRO A 63 -4.29 -10.09 -12.39
N CYS A 64 -3.09 -9.81 -12.91
CA CYS A 64 -2.89 -9.06 -14.14
C CYS A 64 -2.27 -9.97 -15.20
N ARG A 65 -2.45 -9.61 -16.47
CA ARG A 65 -1.96 -10.40 -17.60
C ARG A 65 -0.46 -10.65 -17.47
N PRO A 66 0.06 -11.83 -17.85
CA PRO A 66 1.47 -12.14 -17.69
C PRO A 66 2.41 -11.13 -18.35
N GLU A 67 2.02 -10.60 -19.51
CA GLU A 67 2.79 -9.62 -20.28
C GLU A 67 2.85 -8.26 -19.55
N VAL A 68 1.74 -7.85 -18.91
CA VAL A 68 1.66 -6.63 -18.10
C VAL A 68 2.52 -6.77 -16.85
N TRP A 69 2.46 -7.93 -16.19
CA TRP A 69 3.29 -8.20 -15.01
C TRP A 69 4.79 -8.12 -15.33
N GLU A 70 5.22 -8.69 -16.46
CA GLU A 70 6.62 -8.62 -16.86
C GLU A 70 7.02 -7.20 -17.27
N ALA A 71 6.18 -6.51 -18.06
CA ALA A 71 6.41 -5.11 -18.43
C ALA A 71 6.48 -4.17 -17.20
N SER A 72 5.77 -4.52 -16.12
CA SER A 72 5.76 -3.73 -14.87
C SER A 72 7.04 -3.87 -14.03
N LYS A 73 7.92 -4.83 -14.35
CA LYS A 73 9.08 -5.21 -13.53
C LYS A 73 9.96 -4.02 -13.16
N ASN A 74 10.31 -3.19 -14.13
CA ASN A 74 11.15 -2.00 -13.89
C ASN A 74 10.49 -1.00 -12.92
N LEU A 75 9.18 -0.81 -13.03
CA LEU A 75 8.41 0.08 -12.15
C LEU A 75 8.32 -0.47 -10.72
N ARG A 76 8.16 -1.78 -10.58
CA ARG A 76 8.18 -2.46 -9.27
C ARG A 76 9.56 -2.42 -8.63
N THR A 77 10.63 -2.68 -9.39
CA THR A 77 12.00 -2.55 -8.90
C THR A 77 12.31 -1.11 -8.48
N GLN A 78 11.92 -0.12 -9.29
CA GLN A 78 12.05 1.30 -8.94
C GLN A 78 11.35 1.62 -7.62
N THR A 79 10.13 1.10 -7.42
CA THR A 79 9.36 1.28 -6.19
C THR A 79 10.12 0.73 -4.99
N GLN A 80 10.60 -0.50 -5.09
CA GLN A 80 11.37 -1.16 -4.03
C GLN A 80 12.64 -0.36 -3.69
N SER A 81 13.42 0.04 -4.70
CA SER A 81 14.63 0.85 -4.50
C SER A 81 14.33 2.22 -3.89
N ALA A 82 13.21 2.85 -4.23
CA ALA A 82 12.81 4.14 -3.64
C ALA A 82 12.47 4.00 -2.16
N ILE A 83 11.76 2.93 -1.78
CA ILE A 83 11.45 2.61 -0.37
C ILE A 83 12.74 2.32 0.38
N GLU A 84 13.60 1.45 -0.13
CA GLU A 84 14.87 1.10 0.49
C GLU A 84 15.77 2.31 0.70
N ALA A 85 15.85 3.20 -0.30
CA ALA A 85 16.61 4.43 -0.18
C ALA A 85 16.05 5.37 0.89
N LEU A 86 14.72 5.52 0.95
CA LEU A 86 14.06 6.31 1.98
C LEU A 86 14.32 5.75 3.38
N ILE A 87 14.23 4.42 3.56
CA ILE A 87 14.47 3.77 4.85
C ILE A 87 15.95 3.85 5.24
N ARG A 88 16.87 3.63 4.32
CA ARG A 88 18.31 3.72 4.59
C ARG A 88 18.75 5.14 4.92
N ASP A 89 18.31 6.11 4.12
CA ASP A 89 18.77 7.50 4.21
C ASP A 89 17.96 8.30 5.25
N GLN A 90 16.84 7.74 5.74
CA GLN A 90 15.85 8.39 6.63
C GLN A 90 15.34 9.75 6.11
N ALA A 91 15.44 9.97 4.79
CA ALA A 91 15.23 11.26 4.17
C ALA A 91 14.45 11.16 2.86
N LEU A 92 13.55 12.12 2.64
CA LEU A 92 12.72 12.19 1.44
C LEU A 92 13.37 13.05 0.35
N LYS A 93 14.28 12.44 -0.43
CA LYS A 93 15.04 13.13 -1.50
C LYS A 93 14.16 13.83 -2.55
N GLN A 94 12.98 13.29 -2.84
CA GLN A 94 12.06 13.80 -3.87
C GLN A 94 10.76 14.34 -3.25
N SER A 95 10.90 15.18 -2.22
CA SER A 95 9.76 15.69 -1.44
C SER A 95 8.75 16.47 -2.27
N SER A 96 9.19 17.22 -3.30
CA SER A 96 8.31 17.98 -4.20
C SER A 96 7.43 17.07 -5.06
N GLY A 97 7.98 15.97 -5.57
CA GLY A 97 7.25 14.98 -6.35
C GLY A 97 6.23 14.24 -5.50
N PHE A 98 6.65 13.78 -4.31
CA PHE A 98 5.76 13.15 -3.33
C PHE A 98 4.59 14.07 -2.95
N ARG A 99 4.90 15.32 -2.59
CA ARG A 99 3.90 16.35 -2.27
C ARG A 99 2.90 16.53 -3.41
N ARG A 100 3.37 16.72 -4.64
CA ARG A 100 2.51 16.91 -5.82
C ARG A 100 1.59 15.72 -6.07
N ASN A 101 2.07 14.49 -5.85
CA ASN A 101 1.24 13.29 -5.97
C ASN A 101 0.14 13.27 -4.91
N ILE A 102 0.48 13.48 -3.64
CA ILE A 102 -0.52 13.50 -2.56
C ILE A 102 -1.59 14.58 -2.84
N VAL A 103 -1.18 15.79 -3.21
CA VAL A 103 -2.15 16.85 -3.57
C VAL A 103 -3.00 16.45 -4.75
N LEU A 104 -2.42 15.89 -5.82
CA LEU A 104 -3.20 15.45 -6.98
C LEU A 104 -4.20 14.36 -6.62
N ILE A 105 -3.83 13.41 -5.76
CA ILE A 105 -4.69 12.30 -5.34
C ILE A 105 -5.89 12.80 -4.53
N PHE A 106 -5.67 13.71 -3.57
CA PHE A 106 -6.75 14.16 -2.67
C PHE A 106 -7.52 15.38 -3.16
N ALA A 107 -6.91 16.29 -3.92
CA ALA A 107 -7.59 17.45 -4.48
C ALA A 107 -8.12 17.19 -5.91
N GLY A 108 -7.60 16.17 -6.58
CA GLY A 108 -7.91 15.88 -7.97
C GLY A 108 -7.26 16.85 -8.98
N PRO A 109 -7.41 16.58 -10.28
CA PRO A 109 -6.91 17.47 -11.33
C PRO A 109 -7.72 18.76 -11.39
N ARG A 110 -7.03 19.89 -11.56
CA ARG A 110 -7.66 21.21 -11.74
C ARG A 110 -8.16 21.38 -13.16
N PHE A 111 -9.40 21.85 -13.32
CA PHE A 111 -10.01 22.14 -14.61
C PHE A 111 -9.82 23.61 -14.96
N SER A 112 -9.64 23.89 -16.24
CA SER A 112 -9.56 25.25 -16.80
C SER A 112 -10.62 25.40 -17.88
N ASN A 113 -11.16 26.61 -18.01
CA ASN A 113 -12.07 26.96 -19.11
C ASN A 113 -11.40 26.82 -20.48
N PHE A 114 -10.06 26.93 -20.51
CA PHE A 114 -9.24 26.78 -21.72
C PHE A 114 -8.83 25.34 -22.02
N ASP A 115 -9.25 24.37 -21.21
CA ASP A 115 -8.96 22.96 -21.50
C ASP A 115 -9.71 22.51 -22.76
N SER A 116 -8.98 21.91 -23.70
CA SER A 116 -9.60 21.22 -24.83
C SER A 116 -10.47 20.04 -24.38
N ALA A 117 -11.40 19.59 -25.22
CA ALA A 117 -12.23 18.42 -24.93
C ALA A 117 -11.37 17.19 -24.56
N GLN A 118 -10.27 16.97 -25.29
CA GLN A 118 -9.31 15.89 -25.00
C GLN A 118 -8.64 16.07 -23.62
N MET A 119 -8.24 17.30 -23.26
CA MET A 119 -7.64 17.58 -21.95
C MET A 119 -8.64 17.33 -20.82
N LYS A 120 -9.90 17.78 -20.97
CA LYS A 120 -10.97 17.52 -20.01
C LYS A 120 -11.20 16.02 -19.82
N ALA A 121 -11.23 15.24 -20.90
CA ALA A 121 -11.36 13.78 -20.83
C ALA A 121 -10.20 13.12 -20.05
N ARG A 122 -8.95 13.52 -20.32
CA ARG A 122 -7.78 13.02 -19.57
C ARG A 122 -7.84 13.39 -18.08
N LYS A 123 -8.29 14.60 -17.75
CA LYS A 123 -8.47 15.02 -16.35
C LYS A 123 -9.58 14.22 -15.66
N MET A 124 -10.71 13.97 -16.32
CA MET A 124 -11.76 13.12 -15.76
C MET A 124 -11.26 11.69 -15.50
N ALA A 125 -10.55 11.10 -16.46
CA ALA A 125 -10.00 9.77 -16.27
C ALA A 125 -8.90 9.74 -15.18
N THR A 126 -8.11 10.81 -15.05
CA THR A 126 -7.15 10.96 -13.93
C THR A 126 -7.84 11.09 -12.59
N ARG A 127 -9.01 11.75 -12.51
CA ARG A 127 -9.83 11.80 -11.30
C ARG A 127 -10.28 10.40 -10.86
N ILE A 128 -10.72 9.55 -11.79
CA ILE A 128 -11.08 8.15 -11.50
C ILE A 128 -9.87 7.38 -10.91
N ARG A 129 -8.66 7.58 -11.46
CA ARG A 129 -7.45 6.99 -10.87
C ARG A 129 -7.17 7.51 -9.46
N CYS A 130 -7.39 8.81 -9.21
CA CYS A 130 -7.23 9.38 -7.87
C CYS A 130 -8.25 8.80 -6.87
N GLU A 131 -9.49 8.57 -7.29
CA GLU A 131 -10.50 7.84 -6.49
C GLU A 131 -10.02 6.44 -6.16
N ARG A 132 -9.52 5.69 -7.14
CA ARG A 132 -8.98 4.34 -6.92
C ARG A 132 -7.81 4.33 -5.95
N LEU A 133 -6.87 5.28 -6.07
CA LEU A 133 -5.73 5.40 -5.17
C LEU A 133 -6.15 5.72 -3.73
N ARG A 134 -7.20 6.52 -3.54
CA ARG A 134 -7.74 6.82 -2.20
C ARG A 134 -8.37 5.61 -1.50
N GLN A 135 -8.73 4.57 -2.24
CA GLN A 135 -9.24 3.31 -1.70
C GLN A 135 -8.13 2.32 -1.33
N LEU A 136 -6.86 2.65 -1.58
CA LEU A 136 -5.75 1.81 -1.15
C LEU A 136 -5.50 1.96 0.35
N GLU A 137 -4.84 0.95 0.93
CA GLU A 137 -4.33 1.07 2.29
C GLU A 137 -3.38 2.27 2.40
N PRO A 138 -3.36 2.98 3.55
CA PRO A 138 -2.60 4.22 3.67
C PRO A 138 -1.13 4.10 3.28
N ASP A 139 -0.49 2.99 3.65
CA ASP A 139 0.90 2.73 3.29
C ASP A 139 1.08 2.53 1.79
N GLN A 140 0.16 1.84 1.12
CA GLN A 140 0.23 1.59 -0.32
C GLN A 140 0.08 2.91 -1.09
N LEU A 141 -0.81 3.80 -0.63
CA LEU A 141 -0.95 5.15 -1.18
C LEU A 141 0.35 5.95 -1.02
N VAL A 142 0.97 5.91 0.16
CA VAL A 142 2.24 6.60 0.42
C VAL A 142 3.36 6.04 -0.47
N VAL A 143 3.48 4.71 -0.58
CA VAL A 143 4.41 4.04 -1.51
C VAL A 143 4.17 4.52 -2.93
N TRP A 144 2.92 4.51 -3.40
CA TRP A 144 2.57 4.97 -4.75
C TRP A 144 3.03 6.41 -5.01
N ALA A 145 2.69 7.32 -4.09
CA ALA A 145 3.00 8.74 -4.22
C ALA A 145 4.52 9.01 -4.19
N LEU A 146 5.28 8.16 -3.49
CA LEU A 146 6.74 8.19 -3.43
C LEU A 146 7.39 7.72 -4.74
N SER A 147 6.86 6.64 -5.31
CA SER A 147 7.54 5.88 -6.34
C SER A 147 7.27 6.39 -7.75
N TYR A 148 6.06 6.91 -8.02
CA TYR A 148 5.63 7.25 -9.37
C TYR A 148 5.30 8.73 -9.49
N LYS A 149 5.96 9.44 -10.42
CA LYS A 149 5.63 10.84 -10.71
C LYS A 149 4.22 10.92 -11.29
N SER A 150 3.43 11.94 -10.91
CA SER A 150 2.09 12.17 -11.49
C SER A 150 2.05 12.12 -13.02
N THR A 151 3.10 12.59 -13.69
CA THR A 151 3.22 12.55 -15.16
C THR A 151 3.39 11.14 -15.74
N SER A 152 3.82 10.15 -14.95
CA SER A 152 3.98 8.78 -15.42
C SER A 152 2.72 7.94 -15.26
N TRP A 153 1.84 8.27 -14.30
CA TRP A 153 0.64 7.46 -14.02
C TRP A 153 -0.69 8.18 -14.26
N ALA A 154 -0.72 9.50 -14.44
CA ALA A 154 -1.93 10.18 -14.90
C ALA A 154 -2.34 9.67 -16.29
N VAL A 155 -3.64 9.81 -16.62
CA VAL A 155 -4.18 9.24 -17.85
C VAL A 155 -3.58 9.90 -19.08
N GLY A 156 -3.07 9.06 -19.99
CA GLY A 156 -2.30 9.46 -21.17
C GLY A 156 -0.86 8.94 -21.19
N SER A 157 -0.35 8.48 -20.05
CA SER A 157 1.02 7.94 -19.94
C SER A 157 1.04 6.44 -19.63
N MET A 158 0.33 6.02 -18.57
CA MET A 158 0.23 4.61 -18.17
C MET A 158 -1.12 4.04 -18.61
N GLY A 159 -1.13 2.86 -19.22
CA GLY A 159 -2.35 2.13 -19.55
C GLY A 159 -3.11 1.69 -18.31
N THR A 160 -4.42 1.48 -18.41
CA THR A 160 -5.27 1.09 -17.26
C THR A 160 -4.85 -0.25 -16.67
N GLU A 161 -4.58 -1.27 -17.49
CA GLU A 161 -4.13 -2.58 -16.98
C GLU A 161 -2.81 -2.49 -16.19
N MET A 162 -1.87 -1.66 -16.66
CA MET A 162 -0.60 -1.42 -15.95
C MET A 162 -0.83 -0.70 -14.62
N PHE A 163 -1.70 0.32 -14.63
CA PHE A 163 -2.07 1.04 -13.42
C PHE A 163 -2.69 0.10 -12.39
N ASP A 164 -3.70 -0.68 -12.78
CA ASP A 164 -4.39 -1.61 -11.90
C ASP A 164 -3.42 -2.67 -11.36
N CYS A 165 -2.60 -3.26 -12.24
CA CYS A 165 -1.58 -4.23 -11.84
C CYS A 165 -0.60 -3.65 -10.80
N LEU A 166 -0.13 -2.42 -11.00
CA LEU A 166 0.78 -1.78 -10.05
C LEU A 166 0.09 -1.39 -8.74
N THR A 167 -1.16 -0.94 -8.76
CA THR A 167 -1.89 -0.59 -7.53
C THR A 167 -2.07 -1.80 -6.61
N GLU A 168 -2.18 -3.00 -7.15
CA GLU A 168 -2.26 -4.23 -6.36
C GLU A 168 -0.88 -4.76 -5.96
N ALA A 169 0.16 -4.45 -6.74
CA ALA A 169 1.53 -4.87 -6.47
C ALA A 169 2.25 -4.01 -5.42
N VAL A 170 1.85 -2.74 -5.24
CA VAL A 170 2.50 -1.85 -4.28
C VAL A 170 2.29 -2.36 -2.86
N HIS A 171 3.38 -2.46 -2.11
CA HIS A 171 3.34 -2.91 -0.73
C HIS A 171 4.45 -2.25 0.09
N PHE A 172 4.19 -2.09 1.38
CA PHE A 172 5.15 -1.56 2.34
C PHE A 172 5.34 -2.58 3.47
N ASN A 173 6.56 -3.09 3.59
CA ASN A 173 6.89 -4.16 4.52
C ASN A 173 7.60 -3.68 5.79
N ALA A 174 8.00 -2.40 5.86
CA ALA A 174 8.71 -1.88 7.02
C ALA A 174 7.72 -1.57 8.16
N PRO A 175 8.16 -1.71 9.43
CA PRO A 175 7.26 -1.50 10.56
C PRO A 175 6.81 -0.04 10.72
N ARG A 176 7.60 0.92 10.22
CA ARG A 176 7.37 2.36 10.40
C ARG A 176 7.91 3.17 9.23
N TRP A 177 7.31 4.35 9.05
CA TRP A 177 7.79 5.36 8.11
C TRP A 177 8.82 6.29 8.76
N PRO A 178 9.84 6.76 8.00
CA PRO A 178 10.72 7.83 8.47
C PRO A 178 9.94 9.13 8.76
N THR A 179 10.42 9.91 9.74
CA THR A 179 9.75 11.15 10.18
C THR A 179 9.57 12.15 9.05
N ALA A 180 10.52 12.21 8.11
CA ALA A 180 10.45 13.06 6.92
C ALA A 180 9.17 12.87 6.08
N VAL A 181 8.59 11.65 6.06
CA VAL A 181 7.31 11.40 5.39
C VAL A 181 6.17 12.09 6.15
N GLY A 182 6.15 11.92 7.47
CA GLY A 182 5.15 12.54 8.34
C GLY A 182 5.20 14.06 8.29
N GLU A 183 6.39 14.66 8.31
CA GLU A 183 6.57 16.11 8.21
C GLU A 183 5.91 16.68 6.95
N VAL A 184 6.10 16.03 5.79
CA VAL A 184 5.46 16.49 4.54
C VAL A 184 3.95 16.30 4.60
N LEU A 185 3.46 15.17 5.11
CA LEU A 185 2.03 14.90 5.18
C LEU A 185 1.30 15.85 6.15
N TYR A 186 1.84 16.08 7.35
CA TYR A 186 1.25 17.04 8.28
C TYR A 186 1.29 18.48 7.74
N LYS A 187 2.40 18.88 7.09
CA LYS A 187 2.49 20.20 6.45
C LYS A 187 1.45 20.39 5.34
N LEU A 188 1.12 19.32 4.61
CA LEU A 188 0.04 19.35 3.60
C LEU A 188 -1.34 19.58 4.23
N GLN A 189 -1.59 19.00 5.41
CA GLN A 189 -2.84 19.22 6.14
C GLN A 189 -2.99 20.68 6.61
N GLU A 190 -1.89 21.35 6.91
CA GLU A 190 -1.91 22.76 7.32
C GLU A 190 -2.05 23.73 6.14
N THR A 191 -1.65 23.29 4.94
CA THR A 191 -1.53 24.15 3.75
C THR A 191 -2.54 23.77 2.66
N GLU A 192 -2.16 22.92 1.72
CA GLU A 192 -2.90 22.68 0.47
C GLU A 192 -4.15 21.79 0.64
N LEU A 193 -4.18 20.96 1.68
CA LEU A 193 -5.24 19.98 1.92
C LEU A 193 -6.00 20.25 3.22
N ARG A 194 -5.91 21.48 3.75
CA ARG A 194 -6.55 21.88 5.02
C ARG A 194 -8.06 21.65 5.06
N GLN A 195 -8.73 21.78 3.93
CA GLN A 195 -10.18 21.60 3.81
C GLN A 195 -10.58 20.19 3.36
N SER A 196 -9.62 19.30 3.09
CA SER A 196 -9.92 17.93 2.67
C SER A 196 -10.24 17.05 3.88
N VAL A 197 -11.52 16.69 4.00
CA VAL A 197 -12.03 15.79 5.04
C VAL A 197 -11.40 14.40 4.88
N GLU A 198 -11.43 13.87 3.66
CA GLU A 198 -10.84 12.57 3.35
C GLU A 198 -9.33 12.52 3.65
N TYR A 199 -8.59 13.58 3.33
CA TYR A 199 -7.16 13.64 3.68
C TYR A 199 -6.95 13.62 5.19
N SER A 200 -7.81 14.32 5.93
CA SER A 200 -7.77 14.34 7.39
C SER A 200 -8.14 12.98 8.00
N GLU A 201 -8.98 12.18 7.33
CA GLU A 201 -9.28 10.80 7.73
C GLU A 201 -8.10 9.87 7.44
N PHE A 202 -7.54 9.94 6.24
CA PHE A 202 -6.32 9.24 5.84
C PHE A 202 -5.18 9.44 6.85
N LEU A 203 -4.96 10.68 7.30
CA LEU A 203 -3.92 11.01 8.28
C LEU A 203 -4.23 10.55 9.71
N ARG A 204 -5.51 10.45 10.11
CA ARG A 204 -5.91 10.11 11.49
C ARG A 204 -5.93 8.61 11.77
N GLY A 205 -6.06 7.78 10.73
CA GLY A 205 -6.14 6.32 10.82
C GLY A 205 -4.79 5.65 11.10
N GLU A 206 -4.52 4.53 10.43
CA GLU A 206 -3.28 3.74 10.61
C GLU A 206 -2.01 4.55 10.37
N MET A 207 -2.07 5.51 9.45
CA MET A 207 -0.94 6.37 9.12
C MET A 207 -0.45 7.14 10.35
N ARG A 208 -1.36 7.63 11.21
CA ARG A 208 -1.00 8.32 12.44
C ARG A 208 -0.16 7.44 13.36
N GLN A 209 -0.52 6.16 13.49
CA GLN A 209 0.16 5.22 14.37
C GLN A 209 1.57 4.92 13.85
N LYS A 210 1.72 4.76 12.53
CA LYS A 210 3.02 4.48 11.88
C LYS A 210 3.96 5.69 11.84
N LEU A 211 3.43 6.90 11.96
CA LEU A 211 4.19 8.16 12.02
C LEU A 211 4.58 8.60 13.45
N ARG A 212 4.01 8.02 14.51
CA ARG A 212 4.30 8.45 15.88
C ARG A 212 5.70 8.01 16.34
N HIS A 213 6.62 8.98 16.41
CA HIS A 213 7.61 9.06 17.47
C HIS A 213 7.64 10.48 18.05
N LYS A 214 7.41 10.58 19.36
CA LYS A 214 7.78 11.75 20.16
C LYS A 214 9.19 11.46 20.63
N GLY A 215 10.15 12.23 20.12
CA GLY A 215 11.48 12.28 20.71
C GLY A 215 11.33 12.51 22.21
N ARG A 216 11.91 11.61 23.00
CA ARG A 216 12.17 11.87 24.41
C ARG A 216 13.26 12.93 24.41
N ILE A 217 12.84 14.19 24.45
CA ILE A 217 13.72 15.34 24.55
C ILE A 217 14.61 15.14 25.79
N ASN A 218 15.91 15.30 25.56
CA ASN A 218 16.97 15.38 26.55
C ASN A 218 16.53 16.16 27.78
N ASN A 219 16.53 15.51 28.95
CA ASN A 219 16.56 16.22 30.21
C ASN A 219 17.23 15.35 31.29
N VAL A 220 18.56 15.24 31.21
CA VAL A 220 19.39 15.06 32.39
C VAL A 220 20.43 16.18 32.36
N LYS A 221 20.02 17.29 32.97
CA LYS A 221 20.80 18.28 33.69
C LYS A 221 22.32 18.19 33.53
N SER A 222 22.86 19.18 32.82
CA SER A 222 23.96 20.00 33.33
C SER A 222 23.78 20.22 34.83
N SER A 223 24.70 19.69 35.63
CA SER A 223 25.09 20.18 36.96
C SER A 223 25.98 19.13 37.65
N VAL A 224 27.26 19.06 37.29
CA VAL A 224 28.37 18.92 38.26
C VAL A 224 29.63 19.47 37.59
N ASP A 225 29.82 20.78 37.69
CA ASP A 225 31.17 21.34 37.84
C ASP A 225 31.07 22.68 38.57
N CYS A 226 31.65 22.72 39.77
CA CYS A 226 31.90 23.85 40.68
C CYS A 226 31.68 23.42 42.14
N ARG A 227 32.76 22.92 42.75
CA ARG A 227 33.21 23.12 44.16
C ARG A 227 34.52 22.35 44.25
N GLN A 228 35.64 23.07 44.17
CA GLN A 228 36.46 23.49 45.32
C GLN A 228 37.01 22.30 46.08
#